data_AF-A0A9E2E328-F1
#
_entry.id   AF-A0A9E2E328-F1
#
_cell.length_a   1.000
_cell.length_b   1.000
_cell.length_c   1.000
_cell.angle_alpha   90.00
_cell.angle_beta   90.00
_cell.angle_gamma   90.00
#
_symmetry.space_group_name_H-M   'P 1'
#
loop_
_entity.id
_entity.type
_entity.pdbx_description
1 polymer ?
#
loop_
_entity_poly.entity_id
_entity_poly.type
_entity_poly.pdbx_seq_one_letter_code
_entity_poly.pdbx_strand_id
1 'polypeptide(L)' 'MTETGDFSAGFSDGLRTGLANPAEDAQGIFRAALDAMSRPGTIITLNQELAPPPPLGTATAAILLALAD' A
#
# COMPACT_ATOMS: atom_id res chain seq x y z
N MET A 1 24.36 17.15 -19.41
CA MET A 1 22.98 17.66 -19.51
C MET A 1 22.29 16.94 -20.65
N THR A 2 21.78 15.75 -20.37
CA THR A 2 20.71 15.13 -21.15
C THR A 2 20.02 14.13 -20.23
N GLU A 3 18.91 14.57 -19.66
CA GLU A 3 17.89 13.71 -19.08
C GLU A 3 17.31 12.83 -20.18
N THR A 4 17.38 11.52 -19.97
CA THR A 4 16.40 10.58 -20.53
C THR A 4 15.92 9.74 -19.36
N GLY A 5 15.09 10.37 -18.53
CA GLY A 5 14.26 9.66 -17.58
C GLY A 5 13.17 8.93 -18.37
N ASP A 6 13.43 7.67 -18.68
CA ASP A 6 12.41 6.77 -19.21
C ASP A 6 11.40 6.46 -18.08
N PHE A 7 10.30 7.22 -18.04
CA PHE A 7 9.16 6.97 -17.18
C PHE A 7 8.17 5.96 -17.79
N SER A 8 8.58 5.20 -18.82
CA SER A 8 7.78 4.12 -19.42
C SER A 8 7.93 2.79 -18.65
N ALA A 9 8.17 2.83 -17.34
CA ALA A 9 7.96 1.66 -16.49
C ALA A 9 6.44 1.43 -16.41
N GLY A 10 5.94 0.58 -17.31
CA GLY A 10 4.52 0.44 -17.65
C GLY A 10 3.57 0.39 -16.46
N PHE A 11 2.62 1.32 -16.44
CA PHE A 11 1.32 1.08 -15.83
C PHE A 11 0.74 -0.14 -16.54
N SER A 12 0.72 -1.28 -15.84
CA SER A 12 0.00 -2.45 -16.33
C SER A 12 -1.47 -2.03 -16.47
N ASP A 13 -1.98 -1.98 -17.70
CA ASP A 13 -3.32 -1.49 -18.08
C ASP A 13 -4.43 -2.48 -17.67
N GLY A 14 -4.38 -2.95 -16.42
CA GLY A 14 -5.25 -3.99 -15.90
C GLY A 14 -5.56 -3.78 -14.42
N LEU A 15 -6.81 -4.02 -14.06
CA LEU A 15 -7.26 -4.01 -12.67
C LEU A 15 -6.49 -5.07 -11.87
N ARG A 16 -5.88 -4.65 -10.76
CA ARG A 16 -5.16 -5.54 -9.84
C ARG A 16 -6.06 -5.98 -8.70
N THR A 17 -5.72 -7.11 -8.09
CA THR A 17 -6.43 -7.64 -6.92
C THR A 17 -6.20 -6.75 -5.69
N GLY A 18 -7.24 -6.62 -4.86
CA GLY A 18 -7.16 -5.94 -3.56
C GLY A 18 -6.72 -6.88 -2.42
N LEU A 19 -7.22 -6.60 -1.21
CA LEU A 19 -7.01 -7.45 -0.02
C LEU A 19 -7.63 -8.84 -0.22
N ALA A 20 -6.99 -9.87 0.34
CA ALA A 20 -7.45 -11.26 0.22
C ALA A 20 -8.73 -11.51 1.02
N ASN A 21 -8.80 -10.96 2.25
CA ASN A 21 -9.95 -10.99 3.13
C ASN A 21 -10.36 -9.55 3.49
N PRO A 22 -11.10 -8.84 2.64
CA PRO A 22 -11.21 -7.38 2.71
C PRO A 22 -11.53 -6.81 4.10
N ALA A 23 -12.53 -7.35 4.80
CA ALA A 23 -12.92 -6.83 6.11
C ALA A 23 -11.89 -7.13 7.21
N GLU A 24 -11.41 -8.38 7.29
CA GLU A 24 -10.45 -8.80 8.33
C GLU A 24 -9.10 -8.11 8.13
N ASP A 25 -8.62 -8.07 6.89
CA ASP A 25 -7.37 -7.42 6.50
C ASP A 25 -7.44 -5.91 6.76
N ALA A 26 -8.51 -5.23 6.33
CA ALA A 26 -8.67 -3.79 6.54
C ALA A 26 -8.72 -3.43 8.03
N GLN A 27 -9.42 -4.23 8.85
CA GLN A 27 -9.43 -4.04 10.30
C GLN A 27 -8.05 -4.22 10.93
N GLY A 28 -7.30 -5.25 10.50
CA GLY A 28 -5.92 -5.47 10.94
C GLY A 28 -5.01 -4.29 10.61
N ILE A 29 -5.08 -3.80 9.37
CA ILE A 29 -4.31 -2.65 8.89
C ILE A 29 -4.70 -1.37 9.64
N PHE A 30 -6.00 -1.11 9.83
CA PHE A 30 -6.47 0.05 10.58
C PHE A 30 -5.95 0.04 12.01
N ARG A 31 -6.04 -1.10 12.71
CA ARG A 31 -5.54 -1.24 14.09
C ARG A 31 -4.04 -1.01 14.17
N ALA A 32 -3.27 -1.53 13.21
CA ALA A 32 -1.84 -1.31 13.15
C ALA A 32 -1.52 0.19 12.92
N ALA A 33 -2.18 0.82 11.94
CA ALA A 33 -2.01 2.25 11.66
C ALA A 33 -2.35 3.10 12.88
N LEU A 34 -3.46 2.79 13.56
CA LEU A 34 -3.86 3.47 14.79
C LEU A 34 -2.82 3.30 15.91
N ASP A 35 -2.22 2.12 16.05
CA ASP A 35 -1.16 1.86 17.04
C ASP A 35 0.08 2.72 16.78
N ALA A 36 0.53 2.80 15.52
CA ALA A 36 1.65 3.63 15.09
C ALA A 36 1.38 5.13 15.26
N MET A 37 0.16 5.57 14.95
CA MET A 37 -0.26 6.97 15.13
C MET A 37 -0.39 7.35 16.61
N SER A 38 -0.87 6.43 17.45
CA SER A 38 -1.05 6.66 18.89
C SER A 38 0.28 6.64 19.65
N ARG A 39 1.33 6.04 19.08
CA ARG A 39 2.70 6.00 19.63
C ARG A 39 3.71 6.46 18.59
N PRO A 40 3.84 7.79 18.37
CA PRO A 40 4.76 8.34 17.38
C PRO A 40 6.18 7.79 17.52
N GLY A 41 6.80 7.43 16.39
CA GLY A 41 8.10 6.76 16.33
C GLY A 41 8.04 5.23 16.37
N THR A 42 6.87 4.63 16.58
CA THR A 42 6.68 3.17 16.45
C THR A 42 6.69 2.76 14.99
N ILE A 43 7.59 1.85 14.62
CA ILE A 43 7.63 1.24 13.28
C ILE A 43 6.83 -0.07 13.33
N ILE A 44 5.82 -0.18 12.46
CA ILE A 44 5.00 -1.38 12.30
C ILE A 44 5.24 -2.01 10.93
N THR A 45 5.07 -3.33 10.84
CA THR A 45 5.11 -4.07 9.58
C THR A 45 3.71 -4.48 9.18
N LEU A 46 3.30 -4.17 7.95
CA LEU A 46 2.06 -4.64 7.35
C LEU A 46 2.38 -5.83 6.43
N ASN A 47 1.95 -7.04 6.81
CA ASN A 47 2.26 -8.29 6.11
C ASN A 47 1.22 -8.62 5.03
N GLN A 48 0.86 -7.63 4.19
CA GLN A 48 -0.08 -7.86 3.09
C GLN A 48 0.66 -8.29 1.83
N GLU A 49 0.23 -9.40 1.24
CA GLU A 49 0.74 -9.89 -0.04
C GLU A 49 0.07 -9.12 -1.19
N LEU A 50 0.50 -7.87 -1.39
CA LEU A 50 0.00 -7.00 -2.46
C LEU A 50 1.05 -6.81 -3.54
N ALA A 51 0.59 -6.80 -4.79
CA ALA A 51 1.38 -6.40 -5.96
C ALA A 51 0.88 -5.04 -6.48
N PRO A 52 1.13 -3.92 -5.79
CA PRO A 52 0.68 -2.60 -6.25
C PRO A 52 1.42 -2.16 -7.52
N PRO A 53 0.81 -1.29 -8.36
CA PRO A 53 1.50 -0.73 -9.50
C PRO A 53 2.62 0.23 -9.04
N PRO A 54 3.80 0.22 -9.68
CA PRO A 54 4.81 1.24 -9.44
C PRO A 54 4.21 2.65 -9.65
N PRO A 55 4.61 3.67 -8.87
CA PRO A 55 5.63 3.66 -7.82
C PRO A 55 5.10 3.32 -6.41
N LEU A 56 3.89 2.77 -6.29
CA LEU A 56 3.24 2.56 -4.99
C LEU A 56 3.88 1.38 -4.23
N GLY A 57 4.31 1.63 -2.99
CA GLY A 57 4.84 0.58 -2.11
C GLY A 57 3.72 -0.25 -1.45
N THR A 58 4.03 -1.49 -1.06
CA THR A 58 3.08 -2.44 -0.46
C THR A 58 2.35 -1.89 0.77
N ALA A 59 3.09 -1.27 1.70
CA ALA A 59 2.49 -0.69 2.91
C ALA A 59 1.54 0.48 2.58
N THR A 60 1.91 1.33 1.63
CA THR A 60 1.04 2.44 1.18
C THR A 60 -0.23 1.91 0.52
N ALA A 61 -0.11 0.88 -0.33
CA ALA A 61 -1.26 0.23 -0.95
C ALA A 61 -2.20 -0.39 0.09
N ALA A 62 -1.65 -1.06 1.11
CA ALA A 62 -2.45 -1.62 2.21
C ALA A 62 -3.22 -0.54 2.97
N ILE A 63 -2.58 0.58 3.30
CA ILE A 63 -3.23 1.73 3.98
C ILE A 63 -4.35 2.31 3.09
N LEU A 64 -4.10 2.50 1.79
CA LEU A 64 -5.11 3.01 0.87
C LEU A 64 -6.31 2.08 0.76
N LEU A 65 -6.08 0.77 0.56
CA LEU A 65 -7.14 -0.23 0.47
C LEU A 65 -7.99 -0.34 1.76
N ALA A 66 -7.41 -0.01 2.93
CA ALA A 66 -8.12 -0.09 4.20
C ALA A 66 -8.86 1.20 4.57
N LEU A 67 -8.43 2.37 4.08
CA LEU A 67 -8.90 3.67 4.58
C LEU A 67 -9.51 4.60 3.53
N ALA A 68 -9.18 4.42 2.24
CA ALA A 68 -9.72 5.24 1.17
C ALA A 68 -10.98 4.60 0.60
N ASP A 69 -12.02 5.41 0.39
CA ASP A 69 -13.30 5.08 -0.25
C ASP A 69 -13.56 6.10 -1.36
#